data_AF-A0A659S419-F1
#
_entry.id   AF-A0A659S419-F1
#
_cell.length_a   1.000
_cell.length_b   1.000
_cell.length_c   1.000
_cell.angle_alpha   90.00
_cell.angle_beta   90.00
_cell.angle_gamma   90.00
#
_symmetry.space_group_name_H-M   'P 1'
#
loop_
_entity.id
_entity.type
_entity.pdbx_description
1 polymer ?
#
loop_
_entity_poly.entity_id
_entity_poly.type
_entity_poly.pdbx_seq_one_letter_code
_entity_poly.pdbx_strand_id
1 'polypeptide(L)'
;MRLVLSSLIVIAGLLSSQATAATAPEQTASADIRDSGFVYCVSGQVNTFNPQKASSGLIVDTLAAQLYDRLLDVDPYTYRLVPELAESWEVLDNGATYRFHLRRDVSFQKTAWFTPTRKLNADDVVFTFQRIFDRRHPWHNINGSSFPYFDSLQFADNVKSVRKLDNNTVEFRLTQPDASFLWHLATHYASVMSAEYAAQLSRKDRQELLDRQPVGTGPFQLSEYRAGQFIRLQRHDGFWRGKPLMPQVVVDLGSGGTGRLSKLLTGECDVLAWPAASQLTILRDDPRLRLTLRPGMNIAYLAFNTDKPPLNNPAVRHALALSINNQRLMQSIYYGTAETAASILPRASWAYDNDAKITEYNPEKSREQLKALGIENLTLHLWVPTSSQAWNPSPLKTAELIQADMAQVGVKVVIVPVEGRFQEARLMDLNLSRIHLSEPPSRR
;
A
#
# COMPACT_ATOMS: atom_id res chain seq x y z
N MET A 1 -4.98 77.41 -66.23
CA MET A 1 -3.58 77.80 -65.96
C MET A 1 -3.51 78.29 -64.52
N ARG A 2 -2.59 77.73 -63.71
CA ARG A 2 -2.20 78.12 -62.34
C ARG A 2 -3.11 77.75 -61.16
N LEU A 3 -2.47 77.13 -60.16
CA LEU A 3 -2.92 76.90 -58.78
C LEU A 3 -3.14 78.23 -58.04
N VAL A 4 -4.14 78.30 -57.13
CA VAL A 4 -4.06 78.95 -55.80
C VAL A 4 -5.12 78.36 -54.83
N LEU A 5 -4.61 77.91 -53.67
CA LEU A 5 -5.12 77.82 -52.26
C LEU A 5 -6.62 77.82 -51.86
N SER A 6 -6.88 76.96 -50.83
CA SER A 6 -7.71 77.20 -49.61
C SER A 6 -9.25 77.19 -49.78
N SER A 7 -10.11 76.58 -48.96
CA SER A 7 -10.04 76.13 -47.56
C SER A 7 -11.33 75.36 -47.18
N LEU A 8 -11.26 74.57 -46.09
CA LEU A 8 -12.34 74.00 -45.25
C LEU A 8 -13.35 73.02 -45.87
N ILE A 9 -13.25 71.73 -45.51
CA ILE A 9 -14.41 70.93 -45.06
C ILE A 9 -14.00 70.07 -43.87
N VAL A 10 -14.80 70.20 -42.81
CA VAL A 10 -14.69 69.57 -41.49
C VAL A 10 -15.10 68.10 -41.53
N ILE A 11 -14.42 67.35 -40.67
CA ILE A 11 -14.42 65.91 -40.43
C ILE A 11 -15.79 65.37 -39.99
N ALA A 12 -16.20 64.24 -40.57
CA ALA A 12 -17.11 63.29 -39.93
C ALA A 12 -16.52 61.89 -40.07
N GLY A 13 -16.03 61.36 -38.95
CA GLY A 13 -15.34 60.07 -38.88
C GLY A 13 -16.28 58.88 -39.03
N LEU A 14 -15.84 57.89 -39.80
CA LEU A 14 -16.30 56.50 -39.72
C LEU A 14 -15.07 55.64 -39.43
N LEU A 15 -14.99 55.18 -38.18
CA LEU A 15 -14.03 54.19 -37.71
C LEU A 15 -14.36 52.85 -38.37
N SER A 16 -13.52 52.42 -39.31
CA SER A 16 -13.53 51.08 -39.88
C SER A 16 -12.98 50.09 -38.84
N SER A 17 -13.84 49.17 -38.37
CA SER A 17 -13.47 48.03 -37.55
C SER A 17 -12.70 46.99 -38.38
N GLN A 18 -11.38 46.91 -38.19
CA GLN A 18 -10.63 45.74 -38.63
C GLN A 18 -10.82 44.62 -37.59
N ALA A 19 -11.54 43.58 -37.97
CA ALA A 19 -11.61 42.35 -37.22
C ALA A 19 -10.27 41.61 -37.35
N THR A 20 -9.42 41.71 -36.35
CA THR A 20 -8.28 40.81 -36.16
C THR A 20 -8.82 39.44 -35.74
N ALA A 21 -8.76 38.47 -36.65
CA ALA A 21 -8.99 37.08 -36.32
C ALA A 21 -7.91 36.63 -35.33
N ALA A 22 -8.29 36.45 -34.07
CA ALA A 22 -7.42 35.87 -33.06
C ALA A 22 -7.19 34.40 -33.44
N THR A 23 -5.99 34.08 -33.92
CA THR A 23 -5.48 32.71 -34.00
C THR A 23 -5.51 32.12 -32.59
N ALA A 24 -6.38 31.13 -32.37
CA ALA A 24 -6.37 30.31 -31.17
C ALA A 24 -4.96 29.71 -31.00
N PRO A 25 -4.43 29.62 -29.76
CA PRO A 25 -3.15 28.97 -29.56
C PRO A 25 -3.25 27.51 -30.03
N GLU A 26 -2.35 27.11 -30.93
CA GLU A 26 -2.14 25.71 -31.28
C GLU A 26 -1.90 24.94 -29.98
N GLN A 27 -2.84 24.06 -29.63
CA GLN A 27 -2.57 22.98 -28.69
C GLN A 27 -1.44 22.16 -29.30
N THR A 28 -0.22 22.35 -28.78
CA THR A 28 0.88 21.42 -29.01
C THR A 28 0.35 20.03 -28.70
N ALA A 29 0.25 19.19 -29.74
CA ALA A 29 -0.07 17.78 -29.58
C ALA A 29 0.84 17.24 -28.48
N SER A 30 0.27 16.87 -27.34
CA SER A 30 1.07 16.32 -26.25
C SER A 30 1.75 15.08 -26.79
N ALA A 31 3.09 15.04 -26.75
CA ALA A 31 3.85 13.84 -27.10
C ALA A 31 3.19 12.61 -26.44
N ASP A 32 3.03 11.53 -27.20
CA ASP A 32 2.42 10.31 -26.68
C ASP A 32 3.26 9.85 -25.49
N ILE A 33 2.62 9.51 -24.37
CA ILE A 33 3.33 9.00 -23.20
C ILE A 33 4.22 7.81 -23.55
N ARG A 34 3.82 7.04 -24.57
CA ARG A 34 4.55 5.87 -25.06
C ARG A 34 5.86 6.22 -25.79
N ASP A 35 6.04 7.46 -26.25
CA ASP A 35 7.29 7.89 -26.89
C ASP A 35 8.43 8.08 -25.88
N SER A 36 8.10 8.23 -24.60
CA SER A 36 9.06 8.66 -23.57
C SER A 36 8.78 8.07 -22.18
N GLY A 37 7.99 7.00 -22.11
CA GLY A 37 7.52 6.42 -20.87
C GLY A 37 6.62 5.22 -21.08
N PHE A 38 5.85 4.88 -20.05
CA PHE A 38 4.88 3.80 -20.09
C PHE A 38 3.67 4.09 -19.19
N VAL A 39 2.60 3.35 -19.43
CA VAL A 39 1.34 3.39 -18.69
C VAL A 39 1.19 2.14 -17.83
N TYR A 40 1.03 2.33 -16.53
CA TYR A 40 0.80 1.30 -15.52
C TYR A 40 -0.66 1.35 -15.05
N CYS A 41 -1.47 0.36 -15.42
CA CYS A 41 -2.89 0.33 -15.09
C CYS A 41 -3.15 -0.44 -13.81
N VAL A 42 -3.82 0.25 -12.90
CA VAL A 42 -4.01 -0.25 -11.55
C VAL A 42 -5.33 0.24 -10.99
N SER A 43 -6.01 -0.61 -10.22
CA SER A 43 -7.22 -0.19 -9.52
C SER A 43 -6.85 0.37 -8.15
N GLY A 44 -7.39 1.53 -7.80
CA GLY A 44 -7.25 2.08 -6.46
C GLY A 44 -7.66 3.54 -6.36
N GLN A 45 -7.76 4.01 -5.13
CA GLN A 45 -7.99 5.41 -4.81
C GLN A 45 -6.78 5.96 -4.07
N VAL A 46 -6.42 7.21 -4.37
CA VAL A 46 -5.35 7.92 -3.69
C VAL A 46 -5.95 8.97 -2.76
N ASN A 47 -5.83 8.72 -1.46
CA ASN A 47 -6.21 9.64 -0.39
C ASN A 47 -4.99 10.35 0.25
N THR A 48 -3.79 9.81 0.04
CA THR A 48 -2.51 10.34 0.53
C THR A 48 -1.40 9.88 -0.41
N PHE A 49 -0.32 10.65 -0.52
CA PHE A 49 0.95 10.21 -1.09
C PHE A 49 1.97 9.83 -0.01
N ASN A 50 1.66 10.05 1.28
CA ASN A 50 2.50 9.60 2.38
C ASN A 50 2.22 8.13 2.73
N PRO A 51 3.18 7.21 2.53
CA PRO A 51 3.01 5.81 2.88
C PRO A 51 2.83 5.57 4.39
N GLN A 52 3.35 6.43 5.26
CA GLN A 52 3.18 6.31 6.72
C GLN A 52 1.70 6.39 7.16
N LYS A 53 0.87 7.05 6.36
CA LYS A 53 -0.58 7.26 6.61
C LYS A 53 -1.46 6.30 5.79
N ALA A 54 -0.86 5.48 4.93
CA ALA A 54 -1.59 4.65 4.00
C ALA A 54 -2.02 3.31 4.62
N SER A 55 -3.09 2.76 4.07
CA SER A 55 -3.53 1.38 4.31
C SER A 55 -3.79 0.60 3.02
N SER A 56 -3.46 1.20 1.86
CA SER A 56 -3.69 0.59 0.54
C SER A 56 -2.36 0.27 -0.17
N GLY A 57 -2.33 -0.89 -0.84
CA GLY A 57 -1.17 -1.33 -1.61
C GLY A 57 -0.80 -0.41 -2.78
N LEU A 58 -1.76 0.35 -3.34
CA LEU A 58 -1.43 1.36 -4.36
C LEU A 58 -0.45 2.41 -3.82
N ILE A 59 -0.65 2.89 -2.60
CA ILE A 59 0.25 3.90 -2.02
C ILE A 59 1.56 3.25 -1.58
N VAL A 60 1.47 2.10 -0.90
CA VAL A 60 2.63 1.48 -0.23
C VAL A 60 3.50 0.70 -1.22
N ASP A 61 2.92 -0.11 -2.08
CA ASP A 61 3.67 -1.04 -2.94
C ASP A 61 4.00 -0.42 -4.30
N THR A 62 3.09 0.41 -4.84
CA THR A 62 3.34 1.12 -6.09
C THR A 62 4.03 2.44 -5.77
N LEU A 63 3.29 3.46 -5.33
CA LEU A 63 3.78 4.84 -5.31
C LEU A 63 4.98 5.09 -4.38
N ALA A 64 5.04 4.46 -3.21
CA ALA A 64 6.11 4.72 -2.25
C ALA A 64 7.48 4.36 -2.82
N ALA A 65 7.60 3.21 -3.50
CA ALA A 65 8.84 2.77 -4.15
C ALA A 65 9.25 3.67 -5.33
N GLN A 66 8.37 4.53 -5.83
CA GLN A 66 8.71 5.50 -6.86
C GLN A 66 9.11 6.85 -6.25
N LEU A 67 8.42 7.28 -5.20
CA LEU A 67 8.55 8.62 -4.63
C LEU A 67 9.61 8.72 -3.53
N TYR A 68 9.85 7.64 -2.79
CA TYR A 68 10.65 7.63 -1.57
C TYR A 68 11.64 6.47 -1.53
N ASP A 69 12.59 6.57 -0.61
CA ASP A 69 13.44 5.47 -0.15
C ASP A 69 13.31 5.35 1.38
N ARG A 70 13.71 4.21 1.95
CA ARG A 70 13.77 3.92 3.39
C ARG A 70 15.23 3.77 3.83
N LEU A 71 15.46 3.51 5.12
CA LEU A 71 16.82 3.24 5.63
C LEU A 71 17.39 1.92 5.09
N LEU A 72 16.53 0.90 5.01
CA LEU A 72 16.87 -0.45 4.55
C LEU A 72 15.87 -0.90 3.49
N ASP A 73 16.27 -1.84 2.64
CA ASP A 73 15.37 -2.52 1.71
C ASP A 73 15.41 -4.03 1.97
N VAL A 74 14.47 -4.75 1.35
CA VAL A 74 14.46 -6.21 1.32
C VAL A 74 14.78 -6.66 -0.10
N ASP A 75 15.82 -7.46 -0.26
CA ASP A 75 16.14 -8.02 -1.56
C ASP A 75 14.99 -8.94 -2.03
N PRO A 76 14.41 -8.70 -3.21
CA PRO A 76 13.18 -9.36 -3.63
C PRO A 76 13.37 -10.82 -4.09
N TYR A 77 14.60 -11.34 -4.06
CA TYR A 77 14.93 -12.70 -4.47
C TYR A 77 15.42 -13.55 -3.30
N THR A 78 16.25 -12.97 -2.44
CA THR A 78 16.83 -13.63 -1.26
C THR A 78 16.05 -13.36 0.02
N TYR A 79 15.14 -12.38 0.01
CA TYR A 79 14.36 -11.93 1.16
C TYR A 79 15.24 -11.58 2.36
N ARG A 80 16.39 -10.94 2.11
CA ARG A 80 17.34 -10.47 3.13
C ARG A 80 17.31 -8.94 3.19
N LEU A 81 17.59 -8.40 4.38
CA LEU A 81 17.80 -6.97 4.54
C LEU A 81 19.04 -6.52 3.76
N VAL A 82 18.91 -5.44 3.01
CA VAL A 82 20.00 -4.82 2.24
C VAL A 82 20.05 -3.31 2.49
N PRO A 83 21.24 -2.68 2.36
CA PRO A 83 21.39 -1.23 2.50
C PRO A 83 20.54 -0.41 1.50
N GLU A 84 19.83 0.61 1.99
CA GLU A 84 19.15 1.62 1.17
C GLU A 84 19.66 3.01 1.54
N LEU A 85 18.91 3.93 2.16
CA LEU A 85 19.46 5.23 2.58
C LEU A 85 20.52 5.11 3.68
N ALA A 86 20.51 4.03 4.46
CA ALA A 86 21.63 3.65 5.31
C ALA A 86 22.57 2.73 4.52
N GLU A 87 23.86 3.08 4.44
CA GLU A 87 24.87 2.24 3.80
C GLU A 87 25.30 1.06 4.68
N SER A 88 25.15 1.20 6.00
CA SER A 88 25.39 0.15 6.99
C SER A 88 24.64 0.45 8.30
N TRP A 89 24.55 -0.56 9.17
CA TRP A 89 23.96 -0.40 10.50
C TRP A 89 24.66 -1.30 11.53
N GLU A 90 24.58 -0.90 12.80
CA GLU A 90 25.05 -1.65 13.96
C GLU A 90 23.87 -2.05 14.83
N VAL A 91 23.94 -3.24 15.40
CA VAL A 91 23.01 -3.73 16.44
C VAL A 91 23.79 -3.80 17.76
N LEU A 92 23.37 -2.99 18.72
CA LEU A 92 24.04 -2.77 20.00
C LEU A 92 23.08 -3.11 21.15
N ASP A 93 23.60 -3.14 22.38
CA ASP A 93 22.81 -3.37 23.60
C ASP A 93 21.89 -4.60 23.52
N ASN A 94 22.39 -5.71 22.94
CA ASN A 94 21.64 -6.95 22.72
C ASN A 94 20.35 -6.76 21.90
N GLY A 95 20.34 -5.85 20.92
CA GLY A 95 19.18 -5.59 20.06
C GLY A 95 18.25 -4.48 20.56
N ALA A 96 18.65 -3.72 21.58
CA ALA A 96 17.91 -2.57 22.09
C ALA A 96 18.38 -1.23 21.50
N THR A 97 19.56 -1.17 20.87
CA THR A 97 20.08 0.05 20.25
C THR A 97 20.51 -0.24 18.82
N TYR A 98 20.09 0.59 17.87
CA TYR A 98 20.42 0.47 16.46
C TYR A 98 21.02 1.77 15.94
N ARG A 99 22.19 1.69 15.32
CA ARG A 99 22.86 2.85 14.72
C ARG A 99 22.92 2.69 13.22
N PHE A 100 22.45 3.69 12.49
CA PHE A 100 22.46 3.72 11.02
C PHE A 100 23.46 4.75 10.53
N HIS A 101 24.33 4.31 9.62
CA HIS A 101 25.25 5.18 8.88
C HIS A 101 24.61 5.51 7.54
N LEU A 102 24.30 6.78 7.32
CA LEU A 102 23.54 7.27 6.18
C LEU A 102 24.44 7.51 4.98
N ARG A 103 23.94 7.15 3.79
CA ARG A 103 24.59 7.50 2.52
C ARG A 103 24.81 9.00 2.43
N ARG A 104 25.96 9.35 1.87
CA ARG A 104 26.26 10.72 1.47
C ARG A 104 25.66 11.00 0.10
N ASP A 105 25.53 12.28 -0.19
CA ASP A 105 25.21 12.77 -1.52
C ASP A 105 23.82 12.39 -2.10
N VAL A 106 22.87 12.02 -1.25
CA VAL A 106 21.48 11.73 -1.66
C VAL A 106 20.67 13.02 -1.80
N SER A 107 20.25 13.34 -3.03
CA SER A 107 19.42 14.50 -3.33
C SER A 107 17.94 14.22 -3.06
N PHE A 108 17.24 15.20 -2.49
CA PHE A 108 15.78 15.22 -2.55
C PHE A 108 15.31 15.67 -3.94
N GLN A 109 14.09 15.26 -4.29
CA GLN A 109 13.42 15.67 -5.51
C GLN A 109 13.19 17.19 -5.55
N LYS A 110 13.30 17.76 -6.75
CA LYS A 110 12.95 19.16 -7.04
C LYS A 110 11.58 19.17 -7.73
N THR A 111 10.57 19.67 -7.04
CA THR A 111 9.18 19.68 -7.52
C THR A 111 8.70 21.11 -7.79
N ALA A 112 7.47 21.25 -8.28
CA ALA A 112 6.84 22.56 -8.46
C ALA A 112 6.60 23.33 -7.14
N TRP A 113 6.61 22.64 -5.99
CA TRP A 113 6.33 23.21 -4.67
C TRP A 113 7.55 23.29 -3.73
N PHE A 114 8.67 22.66 -4.09
CA PHE A 114 9.86 22.62 -3.25
C PHE A 114 11.14 22.46 -4.07
N THR A 115 12.15 23.26 -3.72
CA THR A 115 13.53 23.09 -4.20
C THR A 115 14.43 22.91 -2.99
N PRO A 116 15.08 21.76 -2.82
CA PRO A 116 15.95 21.50 -1.66
C PRO A 116 17.17 22.42 -1.68
N THR A 117 17.59 22.88 -0.51
CA THR A 117 18.87 23.62 -0.35
C THR A 117 19.98 22.75 0.22
N ARG A 118 19.63 21.57 0.73
CA ARG A 118 20.58 20.56 1.23
C ARG A 118 20.20 19.16 0.77
N LYS A 119 21.18 18.27 0.89
CA LYS A 119 21.00 16.82 0.69
C LYS A 119 20.41 16.16 1.93
N LEU A 120 20.00 14.90 1.80
CA LEU A 120 19.54 14.08 2.92
C LEU A 120 20.60 14.00 4.00
N ASN A 121 20.16 14.10 5.25
CA ASN A 121 21.00 13.95 6.43
C ASN A 121 20.20 13.35 7.60
N ALA A 122 20.84 13.22 8.75
CA ALA A 122 20.24 12.67 9.97
C ALA A 122 18.99 13.42 10.46
N ASP A 123 18.85 14.72 10.17
CA ASP A 123 17.69 15.51 10.59
C ASP A 123 16.40 15.02 9.90
N ASP A 124 16.49 14.55 8.66
CA ASP A 124 15.36 14.01 7.90
C ASP A 124 14.86 12.71 8.50
N VAL A 125 15.77 11.82 8.89
CA VAL A 125 15.44 10.55 9.54
C VAL A 125 14.84 10.81 10.92
N VAL A 126 15.47 11.67 11.72
CA VAL A 126 14.97 12.02 13.06
C VAL A 126 13.56 12.62 12.96
N PHE A 127 13.34 13.59 12.07
CA PHE A 127 12.01 14.15 11.81
C PHE A 127 10.99 13.08 11.42
N THR A 128 11.34 12.24 10.45
CA THR A 128 10.46 11.19 9.90
C THR A 128 9.93 10.28 11.01
N PHE A 129 10.82 9.76 11.86
CA PHE A 129 10.42 8.81 12.88
C PHE A 129 9.87 9.48 14.14
N GLN A 130 10.37 10.65 14.55
CA GLN A 130 9.77 11.41 15.66
C GLN A 130 8.33 11.79 15.38
N ARG A 131 8.00 12.15 14.12
CA ARG A 131 6.63 12.37 13.68
C ARG A 131 5.72 11.16 13.98
N ILE A 132 6.24 9.94 13.84
CA ILE A 132 5.48 8.70 14.05
C ILE A 132 5.34 8.40 15.54
N PHE A 133 6.44 8.33 16.30
CA PHE A 133 6.43 7.76 17.65
C PHE A 133 6.14 8.80 18.75
N ASP A 134 6.55 10.06 18.59
CA ASP A 134 6.33 11.10 19.60
C ASP A 134 4.97 11.78 19.39
N ARG A 135 3.99 11.40 20.21
CA ARG A 135 2.63 11.94 20.18
C ARG A 135 2.56 13.46 20.43
N ARG A 136 3.61 14.06 20.98
CA ARG A 136 3.70 15.52 21.23
C ARG A 136 4.40 16.27 20.10
N HIS A 137 4.98 15.56 19.13
CA HIS A 137 5.66 16.20 18.01
C HIS A 137 4.66 17.03 17.19
N PRO A 138 5.00 18.27 16.76
CA PRO A 138 4.06 19.16 16.05
C PRO A 138 3.47 18.56 14.76
N TRP A 139 4.16 17.59 14.16
CA TRP A 139 3.74 16.92 12.93
C TRP A 139 2.95 15.63 13.13
N HIS A 140 2.79 15.15 14.36
CA HIS A 140 2.16 13.86 14.66
C HIS A 140 0.69 13.82 14.23
N ASN A 141 -0.06 14.89 14.56
CA ASN A 141 -1.50 15.00 14.31
C ASN A 141 -1.86 15.62 12.95
N ILE A 142 -0.87 16.02 12.16
CA ILE A 142 -1.10 16.60 10.83
C ILE A 142 -1.69 15.53 9.91
N ASN A 143 -2.84 15.86 9.30
CA ASN A 143 -3.68 14.95 8.52
C ASN A 143 -4.14 13.71 9.31
N GLY A 144 -4.33 13.85 10.62
CA GLY A 144 -4.78 12.79 11.53
C GLY A 144 -3.64 12.19 12.34
N SER A 145 -3.97 11.60 13.49
CA SER A 145 -3.00 11.07 14.46
C SER A 145 -2.54 9.63 14.19
N SER A 146 -3.25 8.88 13.34
CA SER A 146 -2.93 7.47 13.11
C SER A 146 -1.79 7.28 12.11
N PHE A 147 -0.96 6.28 12.37
CA PHE A 147 0.06 5.71 11.49
C PHE A 147 -0.20 4.19 11.44
N PRO A 148 -1.18 3.72 10.64
CA PRO A 148 -1.83 2.41 10.86
C PRO A 148 -0.87 1.23 11.04
N TYR A 149 0.17 1.15 10.19
CA TYR A 149 1.19 0.12 10.29
C TYR A 149 1.97 0.21 11.61
N PHE A 150 2.50 1.38 11.95
CA PHE A 150 3.29 1.59 13.18
C PHE A 150 2.44 1.50 14.46
N ASP A 151 1.18 1.94 14.41
CA ASP A 151 0.23 1.80 15.51
C ASP A 151 -0.03 0.32 15.80
N SER A 152 -0.19 -0.51 14.76
CA SER A 152 -0.40 -1.97 14.90
C SER A 152 0.79 -2.70 15.54
N LEU A 153 1.98 -2.12 15.43
CA LEU A 153 3.23 -2.63 16.02
C LEU A 153 3.49 -2.05 17.42
N GLN A 154 2.62 -1.17 17.91
CA GLN A 154 2.84 -0.40 19.14
C GLN A 154 4.20 0.33 19.11
N PHE A 155 4.59 0.83 17.92
CA PHE A 155 5.92 1.39 17.68
C PHE A 155 6.25 2.56 18.63
N ALA A 156 5.25 3.38 18.96
CA ALA A 156 5.36 4.48 19.92
C ALA A 156 5.72 4.02 21.34
N ASP A 157 5.30 2.82 21.73
CA ASP A 157 5.57 2.25 23.06
C ASP A 157 6.93 1.52 23.08
N ASN A 158 7.41 1.06 21.92
CA ASN A 158 8.69 0.36 21.77
C ASN A 158 9.88 1.32 21.55
N VAL A 159 9.71 2.43 20.83
CA VAL A 159 10.82 3.36 20.55
C VAL A 159 10.99 4.38 21.66
N LYS A 160 12.11 4.27 22.40
CA LYS A 160 12.47 5.19 23.49
C LYS A 160 13.02 6.52 22.96
N SER A 161 13.86 6.50 21.93
CA SER A 161 14.36 7.73 21.31
C SER A 161 14.94 7.50 19.92
N VAL A 162 14.85 8.53 19.07
CA VAL A 162 15.57 8.64 17.80
C VAL A 162 16.40 9.91 17.84
N ARG A 163 17.71 9.78 17.70
CA ARG A 163 18.66 10.89 17.89
C ARG A 163 19.66 10.96 16.75
N LYS A 164 19.99 12.20 16.40
CA LYS A 164 21.13 12.53 15.57
C LYS A 164 22.40 12.44 16.41
N LEU A 165 23.35 11.58 16.03
CA LEU A 165 24.69 11.57 16.61
C LEU A 165 25.61 12.54 15.85
N ASP A 166 25.47 12.58 14.53
CA ASP A 166 26.11 13.54 13.63
C ASP A 166 25.27 13.68 12.34
N ASN A 167 25.75 14.41 11.33
CA ASN A 167 24.99 14.65 10.09
C ASN A 167 24.65 13.37 9.30
N ASN A 168 25.39 12.29 9.46
CA ASN A 168 25.23 11.04 8.73
C ASN A 168 25.01 9.84 9.65
N THR A 169 24.83 10.04 10.95
CA THR A 169 24.63 8.94 11.90
C THR A 169 23.38 9.17 12.75
N VAL A 170 22.47 8.20 12.74
CA VAL A 170 21.23 8.21 13.52
C VAL A 170 21.20 7.00 14.45
N GLU A 171 20.81 7.22 15.70
CA GLU A 171 20.63 6.17 16.69
C GLU A 171 19.16 6.04 17.10
N PHE A 172 18.65 4.83 17.02
CA PHE A 172 17.39 4.40 17.59
C PHE A 172 17.68 3.64 18.87
N ARG A 173 16.97 3.99 19.96
CA ARG A 173 16.98 3.24 21.20
C ARG A 173 15.57 2.74 21.48
N LEU A 174 15.44 1.46 21.75
CA LEU A 174 14.19 0.79 22.07
C LEU A 174 14.02 0.67 23.59
N THR A 175 12.79 0.41 24.04
CA THR A 175 12.47 0.12 25.43
C THR A 175 12.89 -1.30 25.82
N GLN A 176 12.88 -2.22 24.86
CA GLN A 176 13.34 -3.60 24.99
C GLN A 176 13.97 -4.11 23.68
N PRO A 177 14.80 -5.16 23.71
CA PRO A 177 15.28 -5.80 22.49
C PRO A 177 14.14 -6.25 21.58
N ASP A 178 14.25 -5.93 20.29
CA ASP A 178 13.28 -6.32 19.26
C ASP A 178 14.01 -6.74 17.98
N ALA A 179 14.01 -8.03 17.69
CA ALA A 179 14.66 -8.61 16.51
C ALA A 179 13.93 -8.26 15.20
N SER A 180 12.67 -7.83 15.26
CA SER A 180 11.86 -7.46 14.10
C SER A 180 12.00 -5.98 13.70
N PHE A 181 12.63 -5.17 14.55
CA PHE A 181 12.77 -3.72 14.35
C PHE A 181 13.32 -3.33 12.97
N LEU A 182 14.41 -3.97 12.52
CA LEU A 182 15.02 -3.69 11.22
C LEU A 182 14.07 -3.98 10.05
N TRP A 183 13.25 -5.03 10.17
CA TRP A 183 12.26 -5.39 9.15
C TRP A 183 11.15 -4.35 9.05
N HIS A 184 10.73 -3.78 10.17
CA HIS A 184 9.75 -2.68 10.16
C HIS A 184 10.30 -1.45 9.44
N LEU A 185 11.58 -1.13 9.62
CA LEU A 185 12.26 -0.03 8.93
C LEU A 185 12.56 -0.31 7.45
N ALA A 186 12.50 -1.57 7.02
CA ALA A 186 12.64 -1.95 5.61
C ALA A 186 11.32 -1.91 4.82
N THR A 187 10.19 -1.70 5.50
CA THR A 187 8.89 -1.55 4.83
C THR A 187 8.72 -0.16 4.22
N HIS A 188 7.95 -0.05 3.13
CA HIS A 188 7.66 1.25 2.51
C HIS A 188 6.92 2.23 3.43
N TYR A 189 6.25 1.75 4.50
CA TYR A 189 5.71 2.61 5.56
C TYR A 189 6.80 3.46 6.23
N ALA A 190 8.04 2.97 6.31
CA ALA A 190 9.19 3.64 6.92
C ALA A 190 9.95 4.58 5.97
N SER A 191 9.30 5.04 4.90
CA SER A 191 9.89 5.98 3.94
C SER A 191 10.36 7.27 4.61
N VAL A 192 11.57 7.72 4.26
CA VAL A 192 12.18 8.94 4.82
C VAL A 192 11.62 10.19 4.12
N MET A 193 11.21 11.18 4.91
CA MET A 193 10.62 12.44 4.45
C MET A 193 11.57 13.62 4.68
N SER A 194 11.45 14.66 3.85
CA SER A 194 12.28 15.87 3.98
C SER A 194 11.87 16.75 5.17
N ALA A 195 12.75 16.88 6.16
CA ALA A 195 12.57 17.82 7.28
C ALA A 195 12.64 19.28 6.81
N GLU A 196 13.43 19.57 5.77
CA GLU A 196 13.52 20.90 5.18
C GLU A 196 12.19 21.32 4.53
N TYR A 197 11.57 20.41 3.77
CA TYR A 197 10.26 20.67 3.17
C TYR A 197 9.19 20.87 4.24
N ALA A 198 9.19 20.04 5.29
CA ALA A 198 8.32 20.21 6.44
C ALA A 198 8.50 21.61 7.07
N ALA A 199 9.74 22.03 7.36
CA ALA A 199 10.01 23.36 7.89
C ALA A 199 9.56 24.50 6.96
N GLN A 200 9.66 24.34 5.63
CA GLN A 200 9.09 25.28 4.67
C GLN A 200 7.56 25.38 4.81
N LEU A 201 6.88 24.24 4.90
CA LEU A 201 5.42 24.20 5.06
C LEU A 201 4.97 24.81 6.39
N SER A 202 5.65 24.52 7.50
CA SER A 202 5.37 25.17 8.80
C SER A 202 5.47 26.69 8.73
N ARG A 203 6.49 27.22 8.06
CA ARG A 203 6.64 28.68 7.87
C ARG A 203 5.55 29.30 7.02
N LYS A 204 4.88 28.50 6.17
CA LYS A 204 3.78 28.92 5.31
C LYS A 204 2.40 28.62 5.90
N ASP A 205 2.36 27.99 7.08
CA ASP A 205 1.14 27.42 7.68
C ASP A 205 0.38 26.46 6.73
N ARG A 206 1.14 25.60 6.03
CA ARG A 206 0.64 24.65 5.03
C ARG A 206 1.01 23.19 5.34
N GLN A 207 1.07 22.82 6.62
CA GLN A 207 1.51 21.50 7.07
C GLN A 207 0.68 20.36 6.43
N GLU A 208 -0.60 20.60 6.11
CA GLU A 208 -1.49 19.63 5.49
C GLU A 208 -0.99 19.14 4.12
N LEU A 209 -0.13 19.91 3.45
CA LEU A 209 0.41 19.56 2.14
C LEU A 209 1.48 18.48 2.19
N LEU A 210 2.13 18.22 3.32
CA LEU A 210 3.23 17.25 3.41
C LEU A 210 2.84 15.86 2.88
N ASP A 211 1.59 15.46 3.13
CA ASP A 211 1.08 14.14 2.74
C ASP A 211 0.36 14.14 1.37
N ARG A 212 0.20 15.31 0.74
CA ARG A 212 -0.47 15.48 -0.57
C ARG A 212 0.48 15.92 -1.68
N GLN A 213 1.60 16.54 -1.32
CA GLN A 213 2.63 17.07 -2.20
C GLN A 213 3.97 16.41 -1.84
N PRO A 214 4.17 15.15 -2.25
CA PRO A 214 5.30 14.36 -1.81
C PRO A 214 6.64 14.97 -2.24
N VAL A 215 7.62 14.92 -1.35
CA VAL A 215 9.04 15.19 -1.64
C VAL A 215 9.82 14.06 -1.00
N GLY A 216 10.40 13.20 -1.82
CA GLY A 216 11.27 12.12 -1.36
C GLY A 216 12.61 12.12 -2.10
N THR A 217 13.30 10.99 -2.02
CA THR A 217 14.61 10.76 -2.66
C THR A 217 14.52 9.73 -3.78
N GLY A 218 13.32 9.17 -4.02
CA GLY A 218 13.09 8.06 -4.94
C GLY A 218 13.31 8.41 -6.42
N PRO A 219 13.21 7.40 -7.31
CA PRO A 219 13.53 7.52 -8.74
C PRO A 219 12.59 8.44 -9.52
N PHE A 220 11.36 8.68 -9.04
CA PHE A 220 10.40 9.53 -9.71
C PHE A 220 9.74 10.50 -8.73
N GLN A 221 9.36 11.67 -9.23
CA GLN A 221 8.67 12.71 -8.48
C GLN A 221 7.26 12.92 -9.03
N LEU A 222 6.32 13.30 -8.16
CA LEU A 222 4.97 13.62 -8.57
C LEU A 222 4.95 14.87 -9.45
N SER A 223 4.36 14.75 -10.64
CA SER A 223 4.16 15.86 -11.58
C SER A 223 2.71 16.30 -11.62
N GLU A 224 1.77 15.35 -11.74
CA GLU A 224 0.34 15.64 -11.83
C GLU A 224 -0.47 14.52 -11.18
N TYR A 225 -1.58 14.88 -10.54
CA TYR A 225 -2.58 13.92 -10.08
C TYR A 225 -3.97 14.40 -10.46
N ARG A 226 -4.71 13.56 -11.20
CA ARG A 226 -6.12 13.74 -11.52
C ARG A 226 -6.91 12.67 -10.78
N ALA A 227 -7.67 13.09 -9.77
CA ALA A 227 -8.41 12.17 -8.90
C ALA A 227 -9.30 11.21 -9.70
N GLY A 228 -9.16 9.92 -9.42
CA GLY A 228 -9.89 8.85 -10.10
C GLY A 228 -9.52 8.64 -11.58
N GLN A 229 -8.54 9.36 -12.13
CA GLN A 229 -8.12 9.24 -13.53
C GLN A 229 -6.68 8.74 -13.63
N PHE A 230 -5.69 9.53 -13.23
CA PHE A 230 -4.28 9.15 -13.36
C PHE A 230 -3.35 9.90 -12.41
N ILE A 231 -2.15 9.35 -12.23
CA ILE A 231 -1.01 9.98 -11.57
C ILE A 231 0.15 10.02 -12.57
N ARG A 232 0.73 11.20 -12.80
CA ARG A 232 1.89 11.39 -13.65
C ARG A 232 3.12 11.56 -12.78
N LEU A 233 4.10 10.71 -13.02
CA LEU A 233 5.39 10.73 -12.36
C LEU A 233 6.48 11.11 -13.36
N GLN A 234 7.34 12.05 -13.00
CA GLN A 234 8.49 12.45 -13.80
C GLN A 234 9.77 11.92 -13.18
N ARG A 235 10.76 11.62 -14.01
CA ARG A 235 12.06 11.13 -13.55
C ARG A 235 12.75 12.12 -12.62
N HIS A 236 13.32 11.61 -11.54
CA HIS A 236 14.28 12.32 -10.71
C HIS A 236 15.69 12.13 -11.29
N ASP A 237 16.18 13.11 -12.07
CA ASP A 237 17.49 13.02 -12.72
C ASP A 237 18.66 12.91 -11.71
N GLY A 238 18.47 13.37 -10.47
CA GLY A 238 19.43 13.29 -9.37
C GLY A 238 19.32 12.03 -8.51
N PHE A 239 18.63 10.99 -8.98
CA PHE A 239 18.44 9.75 -8.20
C PHE A 239 19.78 9.05 -7.91
N TRP A 240 19.99 8.73 -6.63
CA TRP A 240 21.27 8.29 -6.10
C TRP A 240 21.69 6.87 -6.56
N ARG A 241 20.74 6.04 -7.03
CA ARG A 241 21.03 4.70 -7.61
C ARG A 241 21.29 4.75 -9.12
N GLY A 242 21.38 5.94 -9.71
CA GLY A 242 21.55 6.14 -11.14
C GLY A 242 20.27 6.60 -11.83
N LYS A 243 20.44 7.21 -12.99
CA LYS A 243 19.34 7.87 -13.73
C LYS A 243 18.32 6.82 -14.22
N PRO A 244 17.04 6.92 -13.84
CA PRO A 244 16.00 6.07 -14.39
C PRO A 244 15.92 6.19 -15.93
N LEU A 245 15.71 5.08 -16.61
CA LEU A 245 15.70 5.07 -18.08
C LEU A 245 14.54 5.90 -18.64
N MET A 246 13.35 5.72 -18.08
CA MET A 246 12.13 6.38 -18.55
C MET A 246 12.03 7.81 -18.03
N PRO A 247 11.85 8.82 -18.89
CA PRO A 247 11.53 10.19 -18.49
C PRO A 247 10.23 10.34 -17.69
N GLN A 248 9.21 9.53 -18.00
CA GLN A 248 7.90 9.64 -17.38
C GLN A 248 7.23 8.27 -17.17
N VAL A 249 6.37 8.20 -16.16
CA VAL A 249 5.45 7.08 -15.93
C VAL A 249 4.06 7.64 -15.68
N VAL A 250 3.04 7.02 -16.26
CA VAL A 250 1.64 7.33 -15.94
C VAL A 250 1.01 6.13 -15.25
N VAL A 251 0.48 6.34 -14.05
CA VAL A 251 -0.32 5.37 -13.32
C VAL A 251 -1.79 5.65 -13.63
N ASP A 252 -2.43 4.80 -14.43
CA ASP A 252 -3.83 4.91 -14.82
C ASP A 252 -4.72 4.25 -13.75
N LEU A 253 -5.63 5.05 -13.19
CA LEU A 253 -6.61 4.65 -12.18
C LEU A 253 -8.04 4.56 -12.75
N GLY A 254 -8.24 5.03 -13.98
CA GLY A 254 -9.54 5.38 -14.55
C GLY A 254 -10.34 4.20 -15.10
N SER A 255 -9.87 2.96 -14.91
CA SER A 255 -10.59 1.78 -15.36
C SER A 255 -10.69 0.73 -14.26
N GLY A 256 -11.91 0.31 -13.94
CA GLY A 256 -12.20 -0.80 -13.03
C GLY A 256 -12.43 -2.12 -13.78
N GLY A 257 -12.34 -3.24 -13.07
CA GLY A 257 -12.74 -4.56 -13.57
C GLY A 257 -12.06 -4.98 -14.88
N THR A 258 -12.86 -5.38 -15.87
CA THR A 258 -12.42 -5.81 -17.21
C THR A 258 -11.87 -4.67 -18.07
N GLY A 259 -12.18 -3.41 -17.75
CA GLY A 259 -11.69 -2.26 -18.51
C GLY A 259 -10.16 -2.17 -18.55
N ARG A 260 -9.48 -2.54 -17.46
CA ARG A 260 -8.00 -2.55 -17.42
C ARG A 260 -7.40 -3.61 -18.35
N LEU A 261 -8.03 -4.78 -18.45
CA LEU A 261 -7.62 -5.83 -19.37
C LEU A 261 -7.80 -5.36 -20.81
N SER A 262 -8.94 -4.75 -21.14
CA SER A 262 -9.18 -4.19 -22.47
C SER A 262 -8.10 -3.17 -22.84
N LYS A 263 -7.77 -2.24 -21.94
CA LYS A 263 -6.69 -1.26 -22.17
C LYS A 263 -5.33 -1.90 -22.45
N LEU A 264 -4.98 -2.98 -21.75
CA LEU A 264 -3.77 -3.74 -22.06
C LEU A 264 -3.83 -4.36 -23.46
N LEU A 265 -4.95 -5.00 -23.81
CA LEU A 265 -5.12 -5.69 -25.09
C LEU A 265 -5.17 -4.72 -26.30
N THR A 266 -5.68 -3.50 -26.09
CA THR A 266 -5.72 -2.41 -27.09
C THR A 266 -4.43 -1.59 -27.15
N GLY A 267 -3.50 -1.78 -26.20
CA GLY A 267 -2.24 -1.04 -26.13
C GLY A 267 -2.36 0.36 -25.54
N GLU A 268 -3.48 0.70 -24.90
CA GLU A 268 -3.61 1.89 -24.05
C GLU A 268 -2.84 1.74 -22.72
N CYS A 269 -2.50 0.50 -22.36
CA CYS A 269 -1.74 0.17 -21.17
C CYS A 269 -0.54 -0.71 -21.52
N ASP A 270 0.61 -0.46 -20.90
CA ASP A 270 1.83 -1.26 -21.09
C ASP A 270 1.99 -2.31 -19.98
N VAL A 271 1.53 -1.99 -18.76
CA VAL A 271 1.62 -2.88 -17.61
C VAL A 271 0.28 -2.97 -16.89
N LEU A 272 -0.29 -4.17 -16.81
CA LEU A 272 -1.49 -4.44 -16.03
C LEU A 272 -1.14 -5.00 -14.65
N ALA A 273 -1.46 -4.23 -13.60
CA ALA A 273 -1.26 -4.65 -12.22
C ALA A 273 -2.43 -5.51 -11.73
N TRP A 274 -2.12 -6.60 -11.02
CA TRP A 274 -3.10 -7.46 -10.34
C TRP A 274 -4.33 -7.79 -11.22
N PRO A 275 -4.11 -8.49 -12.36
CA PRO A 275 -5.21 -8.99 -13.17
C PRO A 275 -6.08 -9.94 -12.35
N ALA A 276 -7.37 -10.02 -12.68
CA ALA A 276 -8.25 -10.99 -12.03
C ALA A 276 -7.82 -12.42 -12.40
N ALA A 277 -7.93 -13.37 -11.47
CA ALA A 277 -7.50 -14.75 -11.70
C ALA A 277 -8.16 -15.39 -12.94
N SER A 278 -9.43 -15.07 -13.19
CA SER A 278 -10.17 -15.52 -14.38
C SER A 278 -9.64 -14.97 -15.72
N GLN A 279 -8.84 -13.90 -15.70
CA GLN A 279 -8.26 -13.27 -16.89
C GLN A 279 -6.91 -13.87 -17.26
N LEU A 280 -6.29 -14.67 -16.39
CA LEU A 280 -4.92 -15.13 -16.56
C LEU A 280 -4.75 -16.04 -17.77
N THR A 281 -5.74 -16.87 -18.10
CA THR A 281 -5.69 -17.69 -19.31
C THR A 281 -5.59 -16.82 -20.56
N ILE A 282 -6.42 -15.78 -20.67
CA ILE A 282 -6.39 -14.83 -21.80
C ILE A 282 -5.01 -14.15 -21.89
N LEU A 283 -4.47 -13.71 -20.75
CA LEU A 283 -3.17 -13.05 -20.69
C LEU A 283 -2.00 -13.96 -21.05
N ARG A 284 -2.08 -15.24 -20.67
CA ARG A 284 -1.05 -16.24 -20.95
C ARG A 284 -1.04 -16.65 -22.41
N ASP A 285 -2.21 -16.71 -23.03
CA ASP A 285 -2.38 -17.21 -24.39
C ASP A 285 -2.13 -16.10 -25.45
N ASP A 286 -1.96 -14.83 -25.05
CA ASP A 286 -1.55 -13.73 -25.94
C ASP A 286 -0.02 -13.64 -26.06
N PRO A 287 0.58 -13.93 -27.24
CA PRO A 287 2.03 -13.97 -27.42
C PRO A 287 2.72 -12.60 -27.34
N ARG A 288 1.95 -11.49 -27.33
CA ARG A 288 2.48 -10.13 -27.18
C ARG A 288 2.77 -9.78 -25.73
N LEU A 289 2.23 -10.54 -24.79
CA LEU A 289 2.26 -10.23 -23.36
C LEU A 289 3.24 -11.14 -22.62
N ARG A 290 3.84 -10.58 -21.57
CA ARG A 290 4.63 -11.36 -20.60
C ARG A 290 3.92 -11.38 -19.25
N LEU A 291 3.34 -12.52 -18.91
CA LEU A 291 2.78 -12.74 -17.57
C LEU A 291 3.89 -13.09 -16.57
N THR A 292 4.02 -12.28 -15.52
CA THR A 292 4.92 -12.56 -14.39
C THR A 292 4.10 -12.99 -13.18
N LEU A 293 4.38 -14.17 -12.65
CA LEU A 293 3.83 -14.66 -11.39
C LEU A 293 4.94 -14.79 -10.36
N ARG A 294 4.66 -14.39 -9.11
CA ARG A 294 5.57 -14.55 -7.98
C ARG A 294 4.82 -15.12 -6.79
N PRO A 295 5.42 -16.03 -6.01
CA PRO A 295 4.86 -16.44 -4.72
C PRO A 295 4.65 -15.23 -3.82
N GLY A 296 3.45 -15.09 -3.27
CA GLY A 296 3.11 -14.03 -2.34
C GLY A 296 3.48 -14.39 -0.89
N MET A 297 3.99 -13.42 -0.14
CA MET A 297 4.14 -13.52 1.33
C MET A 297 2.78 -13.24 2.02
N ASN A 298 1.77 -14.05 1.72
CA ASN A 298 0.42 -13.90 2.26
C ASN A 298 -0.28 -15.26 2.45
N ILE A 299 -1.45 -15.24 3.09
CA ILE A 299 -2.27 -16.43 3.34
C ILE A 299 -3.75 -16.05 3.42
N ALA A 300 -4.61 -16.90 2.85
CA ALA A 300 -6.04 -16.88 3.13
C ALA A 300 -6.37 -17.95 4.17
N TYR A 301 -7.12 -17.58 5.21
CA TYR A 301 -7.51 -18.50 6.27
C TYR A 301 -8.94 -18.22 6.75
N LEU A 302 -9.57 -19.25 7.29
CA LEU A 302 -10.82 -19.14 8.02
C LEU A 302 -10.51 -18.95 9.51
N ALA A 303 -10.77 -17.76 10.03
CA ALA A 303 -10.59 -17.47 11.45
C ALA A 303 -11.82 -17.91 12.25
N PHE A 304 -11.61 -18.66 13.33
CA PHE A 304 -12.66 -18.98 14.30
C PHE A 304 -12.57 -18.04 15.49
N ASN A 305 -13.72 -17.52 15.95
CA ASN A 305 -13.76 -16.80 17.22
C ASN A 305 -13.66 -17.79 18.37
N THR A 306 -12.45 -17.98 18.90
CA THR A 306 -12.14 -18.96 19.95
C THR A 306 -12.69 -18.60 21.33
N ASP A 307 -13.34 -17.45 21.50
CA ASP A 307 -14.00 -17.09 22.76
C ASP A 307 -15.46 -17.51 22.80
N LYS A 308 -16.03 -17.89 21.65
CA LYS A 308 -17.46 -18.18 21.52
C LYS A 308 -17.70 -19.69 21.47
N PRO A 309 -18.47 -20.26 22.38
CA PRO A 309 -18.98 -21.62 22.21
C PRO A 309 -19.77 -21.78 20.90
N PRO A 310 -19.67 -22.92 20.20
CA PRO A 310 -18.81 -24.07 20.48
C PRO A 310 -17.39 -23.94 19.87
N LEU A 311 -17.06 -22.83 19.23
CA LEU A 311 -15.77 -22.60 18.55
C LEU A 311 -14.58 -22.42 19.51
N ASN A 312 -14.84 -22.19 20.80
CA ASN A 312 -13.81 -22.24 21.84
C ASN A 312 -13.22 -23.65 22.04
N ASN A 313 -13.95 -24.71 21.71
CA ASN A 313 -13.45 -26.08 21.75
C ASN A 313 -12.60 -26.40 20.50
N PRO A 314 -11.30 -26.73 20.66
CA PRO A 314 -10.43 -27.11 19.55
C PRO A 314 -10.94 -28.30 18.73
N ALA A 315 -11.55 -29.30 19.38
CA ALA A 315 -12.07 -30.48 18.69
C ALA A 315 -13.19 -30.13 17.70
N VAL A 316 -14.04 -29.16 18.04
CA VAL A 316 -15.09 -28.65 17.14
C VAL A 316 -14.46 -27.98 15.93
N ARG A 317 -13.41 -27.17 16.13
CA ARG A 317 -12.71 -26.50 15.02
C ARG A 317 -12.02 -27.49 14.08
N HIS A 318 -11.40 -28.53 14.62
CA HIS A 318 -10.81 -29.61 13.81
C HIS A 318 -11.88 -30.35 12.99
N ALA A 319 -13.00 -30.69 13.61
CA ALA A 319 -14.11 -31.33 12.91
C ALA A 319 -14.66 -30.45 11.77
N LEU A 320 -14.83 -29.14 12.01
CA LEU A 320 -15.24 -28.19 10.98
C LEU A 320 -14.20 -28.07 9.85
N ALA A 321 -12.90 -28.05 10.16
CA ALA A 321 -11.84 -27.92 9.16
C ALA A 321 -11.82 -29.10 8.17
N LEU A 322 -12.12 -30.33 8.64
CA LEU A 322 -12.25 -31.51 7.78
C LEU A 322 -13.37 -31.39 6.72
N SER A 323 -14.37 -30.53 6.96
CA SER A 323 -15.45 -30.33 5.98
C SER A 323 -15.05 -29.46 4.79
N ILE A 324 -13.90 -28.77 4.82
CA ILE A 324 -13.56 -27.76 3.82
C ILE A 324 -12.76 -28.36 2.67
N ASN A 325 -13.30 -28.27 1.45
CA ASN A 325 -12.63 -28.79 0.26
C ASN A 325 -11.64 -27.77 -0.32
N ASN A 326 -10.42 -27.75 0.22
CA ASN A 326 -9.35 -26.86 -0.24
C ASN A 326 -9.05 -27.03 -1.74
N GLN A 327 -9.10 -28.24 -2.28
CA GLN A 327 -8.83 -28.49 -3.70
C GLN A 327 -9.87 -27.79 -4.61
N ARG A 328 -11.16 -27.87 -4.25
CA ARG A 328 -12.23 -27.19 -4.97
C ARG A 328 -12.11 -25.67 -4.87
N LEU A 329 -11.71 -25.15 -3.71
CA LEU A 329 -11.40 -23.73 -3.53
C LEU A 329 -10.25 -23.29 -4.44
N MET A 330 -9.15 -24.05 -4.49
CA MET A 330 -8.00 -23.74 -5.38
C MET A 330 -8.41 -23.68 -6.85
N GLN A 331 -9.23 -24.63 -7.32
CA GLN A 331 -9.69 -24.66 -8.70
C GLN A 331 -10.66 -23.51 -9.03
N SER A 332 -11.65 -23.27 -8.16
CA SER A 332 -12.77 -22.37 -8.47
C SER A 332 -12.46 -20.89 -8.19
N ILE A 333 -11.58 -20.63 -7.23
CA ILE A 333 -11.27 -19.26 -6.76
C ILE A 333 -9.91 -18.80 -7.29
N TYR A 334 -8.91 -19.68 -7.24
CA TYR A 334 -7.52 -19.30 -7.48
C TYR A 334 -7.01 -19.67 -8.88
N TYR A 335 -7.74 -20.44 -9.68
CA TYR A 335 -7.40 -20.73 -11.08
C TYR A 335 -5.94 -21.22 -11.27
N GLY A 336 -5.42 -21.97 -10.30
CA GLY A 336 -4.05 -22.50 -10.32
C GLY A 336 -2.94 -21.51 -9.93
N THR A 337 -3.24 -20.32 -9.41
CA THR A 337 -2.23 -19.35 -8.96
C THR A 337 -1.95 -19.35 -7.46
N ALA A 338 -2.45 -20.35 -6.74
CA ALA A 338 -2.22 -20.50 -5.32
C ALA A 338 -1.90 -21.95 -4.96
N GLU A 339 -1.27 -22.12 -3.80
CA GLU A 339 -1.02 -23.41 -3.20
C GLU A 339 -1.89 -23.57 -1.95
N THR A 340 -2.30 -24.81 -1.65
CA THR A 340 -2.99 -25.09 -0.39
C THR A 340 -2.02 -24.92 0.77
N ALA A 341 -2.39 -24.07 1.72
CA ALA A 341 -1.59 -23.79 2.90
C ALA A 341 -1.55 -24.99 3.86
N ALA A 342 -0.35 -25.42 4.24
CA ALA A 342 -0.12 -26.37 5.32
C ALA A 342 0.26 -25.67 6.64
N SER A 343 0.74 -24.43 6.56
CA SER A 343 1.18 -23.59 7.67
C SER A 343 0.65 -22.18 7.48
N ILE A 344 0.68 -21.37 8.55
CA ILE A 344 0.37 -19.94 8.48
C ILE A 344 1.41 -19.17 7.64
N LEU A 345 2.65 -19.66 7.62
CA LEU A 345 3.70 -19.10 6.79
C LEU A 345 3.71 -19.77 5.42
N PRO A 346 3.93 -19.03 4.33
CA PRO A 346 4.13 -19.61 3.00
C PRO A 346 5.50 -20.28 2.90
N ARG A 347 5.68 -21.21 1.96
CA ARG A 347 6.95 -21.94 1.73
C ARG A 347 8.17 -21.06 1.47
N ALA A 348 7.94 -19.85 0.94
CA ALA A 348 9.00 -18.88 0.70
C ALA A 348 9.56 -18.27 2.00
N SER A 349 8.86 -18.41 3.12
CA SER A 349 9.34 -17.94 4.42
C SER A 349 10.51 -18.78 4.91
N TRP A 350 11.56 -18.13 5.39
CA TRP A 350 12.70 -18.80 6.02
C TRP A 350 12.31 -19.59 7.29
N ALA A 351 11.18 -19.23 7.91
CA ALA A 351 10.63 -19.87 9.10
C ALA A 351 9.53 -20.88 8.77
N TYR A 352 9.38 -21.28 7.50
CA TYR A 352 8.40 -22.28 7.10
C TYR A 352 8.71 -23.65 7.71
N ASP A 353 7.71 -24.25 8.35
CA ASP A 353 7.79 -25.63 8.85
C ASP A 353 7.57 -26.62 7.70
N ASN A 354 8.65 -27.31 7.30
CA ASN A 354 8.62 -28.30 6.22
C ASN A 354 7.83 -29.57 6.58
N ASP A 355 7.59 -29.82 7.87
CA ASP A 355 6.83 -30.99 8.33
C ASP A 355 5.32 -30.73 8.40
N ALA A 356 4.89 -29.46 8.28
CA ALA A 356 3.50 -29.06 8.29
C ALA A 356 2.66 -29.82 7.26
N LYS A 357 1.47 -30.28 7.68
CA LYS A 357 0.56 -31.08 6.85
C LYS A 357 -0.71 -30.31 6.53
N ILE A 358 -1.14 -30.41 5.28
CA ILE A 358 -2.43 -29.89 4.83
C ILE A 358 -3.54 -30.67 5.55
N THR A 359 -4.56 -29.97 6.03
CA THR A 359 -5.75 -30.63 6.59
C THR A 359 -6.49 -31.38 5.48
N GLU A 360 -6.73 -32.67 5.71
CA GLU A 360 -7.47 -33.54 4.79
C GLU A 360 -8.92 -33.08 4.67
N TYR A 361 -9.47 -33.15 3.45
CA TYR A 361 -10.91 -33.01 3.22
C TYR A 361 -11.60 -34.35 3.46
N ASN A 362 -12.40 -34.44 4.52
CA ASN A 362 -13.11 -35.66 4.93
C ASN A 362 -14.45 -35.30 5.61
N PRO A 363 -15.52 -35.03 4.82
CA PRO A 363 -16.81 -34.62 5.35
C PRO A 363 -17.50 -35.72 6.17
N GLU A 364 -17.24 -37.00 5.89
CA GLU A 364 -17.75 -38.12 6.67
C GLU A 364 -17.20 -38.08 8.10
N LYS A 365 -15.87 -38.01 8.25
CA LYS A 365 -15.20 -37.90 9.55
C LYS A 365 -15.56 -36.63 10.29
N SER A 366 -15.76 -35.52 9.56
CA SER A 366 -16.28 -34.27 10.14
C SER A 366 -17.64 -34.50 10.82
N ARG A 367 -18.59 -35.14 10.13
CA ARG A 367 -19.93 -35.45 10.67
C ARG A 367 -19.85 -36.36 11.89
N GLU A 368 -19.02 -37.40 11.84
CA GLU A 368 -18.80 -38.32 12.96
C GLU A 368 -18.27 -37.58 14.20
N GLN A 369 -17.25 -36.74 14.02
CA GLN A 369 -16.65 -35.98 15.11
C GLN A 369 -17.61 -34.94 15.69
N LEU A 370 -18.35 -34.21 14.84
CA LEU A 370 -19.35 -33.25 15.31
C LEU A 370 -20.46 -33.95 16.13
N LYS A 371 -20.95 -35.10 15.66
CA LYS A 371 -21.95 -35.89 16.38
C LYS A 371 -21.41 -36.41 17.71
N ALA A 372 -20.18 -36.92 17.74
CA ALA A 372 -19.53 -37.39 18.97
C ALA A 372 -19.33 -36.27 20.00
N LEU A 373 -19.15 -35.03 19.54
CA LEU A 373 -19.07 -33.83 20.37
C LEU A 373 -20.45 -33.29 20.79
N GLY A 374 -21.55 -33.94 20.39
CA GLY A 374 -22.91 -33.48 20.67
C GLY A 374 -23.30 -32.20 19.91
N ILE A 375 -22.61 -31.89 18.82
CA ILE A 375 -22.88 -30.71 18.00
C ILE A 375 -23.89 -31.08 16.92
N GLU A 376 -25.13 -30.65 17.13
CA GLU A 376 -26.23 -30.78 16.16
C GLU A 376 -26.81 -29.40 15.84
N ASN A 377 -27.28 -29.19 14.61
CA ASN A 377 -27.96 -27.96 14.17
C ASN A 377 -27.15 -26.65 14.38
N LEU A 378 -25.82 -26.73 14.32
CA LEU A 378 -24.94 -25.58 14.51
C LEU A 378 -25.18 -24.54 13.40
N THR A 379 -25.44 -23.29 13.80
CA THR A 379 -25.47 -22.13 12.89
C THR A 379 -24.27 -21.23 13.17
N LEU A 380 -23.49 -20.92 12.13
CA LEU A 380 -22.33 -20.04 12.19
C LEU A 380 -22.56 -18.81 11.32
N HIS A 381 -22.07 -17.66 11.78
CA HIS A 381 -22.00 -16.45 10.96
C HIS A 381 -20.59 -16.28 10.42
N LEU A 382 -20.45 -16.29 9.09
CA LEU A 382 -19.18 -16.09 8.42
C LEU A 382 -19.09 -14.65 7.93
N TRP A 383 -18.19 -13.87 8.51
CA TRP A 383 -17.95 -12.50 8.10
C TRP A 383 -16.98 -12.49 6.91
N VAL A 384 -17.37 -11.80 5.84
CA VAL A 384 -16.67 -11.89 4.56
C VAL A 384 -16.39 -10.50 4.01
N PRO A 385 -15.12 -10.16 3.73
CA PRO A 385 -14.79 -8.94 2.99
C PRO A 385 -15.51 -8.89 1.65
N THR A 386 -16.07 -7.75 1.27
CA THR A 386 -16.77 -7.60 -0.01
C THR A 386 -15.83 -7.39 -1.21
N SER A 387 -14.59 -6.94 -0.96
CA SER A 387 -13.60 -6.64 -2.00
C SER A 387 -12.60 -7.78 -2.22
N SER A 388 -12.14 -7.92 -3.46
CA SER A 388 -10.99 -8.78 -3.81
C SER A 388 -9.75 -8.36 -3.02
N GLN A 389 -8.99 -9.34 -2.55
CA GLN A 389 -7.75 -9.16 -1.81
C GLN A 389 -6.62 -9.97 -2.46
N ALA A 390 -5.36 -9.58 -2.23
CA ALA A 390 -4.21 -10.30 -2.78
C ALA A 390 -4.16 -11.78 -2.33
N TRP A 391 -4.66 -12.08 -1.14
CA TRP A 391 -4.74 -13.43 -0.58
C TRP A 391 -6.04 -14.17 -0.94
N ASN A 392 -7.13 -13.47 -1.31
CA ASN A 392 -8.37 -14.09 -1.77
C ASN A 392 -9.05 -13.23 -2.87
N PRO A 393 -9.01 -13.69 -4.14
CA PRO A 393 -9.52 -12.92 -5.27
C PRO A 393 -11.05 -12.88 -5.37
N SER A 394 -11.76 -13.75 -4.65
CA SER A 394 -13.22 -13.78 -4.65
C SER A 394 -13.78 -14.23 -3.29
N PRO A 395 -13.79 -13.35 -2.28
CA PRO A 395 -14.14 -13.76 -0.91
C PRO A 395 -15.58 -14.24 -0.77
N LEU A 396 -16.55 -13.57 -1.40
CA LEU A 396 -17.96 -14.00 -1.37
C LEU A 396 -18.13 -15.37 -2.02
N LYS A 397 -17.48 -15.62 -3.16
CA LYS A 397 -17.54 -16.93 -3.80
C LYS A 397 -16.88 -18.02 -2.96
N THR A 398 -15.77 -17.69 -2.30
CA THR A 398 -15.10 -18.57 -1.33
C THR A 398 -16.06 -18.94 -0.20
N ALA A 399 -16.79 -17.96 0.34
CA ALA A 399 -17.74 -18.16 1.42
C ALA A 399 -18.95 -19.01 1.00
N GLU A 400 -19.46 -18.85 -0.22
CA GLU A 400 -20.51 -19.72 -0.78
C GLU A 400 -20.06 -21.19 -0.86
N LEU A 401 -18.81 -21.43 -1.30
CA LEU A 401 -18.26 -22.78 -1.37
C LEU A 401 -18.07 -23.39 0.02
N ILE A 402 -17.54 -22.62 0.98
CA ILE A 402 -17.44 -23.02 2.39
C ILE A 402 -18.82 -23.30 2.99
N GLN A 403 -19.82 -22.46 2.70
CA GLN A 403 -21.20 -22.67 3.14
C GLN A 403 -21.76 -23.99 2.61
N ALA A 404 -21.55 -24.29 1.32
CA ALA A 404 -21.98 -25.54 0.71
C ALA A 404 -21.26 -26.78 1.29
N ASP A 405 -19.99 -26.64 1.65
CA ASP A 405 -19.19 -27.69 2.29
C ASP A 405 -19.67 -27.97 3.72
N MET A 406 -19.84 -26.92 4.54
CA MET A 406 -20.33 -27.04 5.91
C MET A 406 -21.77 -27.56 5.98
N ALA A 407 -22.61 -27.20 5.01
CA ALA A 407 -23.99 -27.70 4.93
C ALA A 407 -24.04 -29.24 4.78
N GLN A 408 -23.07 -29.84 4.07
CA GLN A 408 -23.01 -31.29 3.92
C GLN A 408 -22.84 -32.00 5.26
N VAL A 409 -22.16 -31.38 6.23
CA VAL A 409 -21.92 -31.94 7.56
C VAL A 409 -22.93 -31.48 8.61
N GLY A 410 -24.04 -30.86 8.18
CA GLY A 410 -25.14 -30.43 9.07
C GLY A 410 -24.90 -29.07 9.75
N VAL A 411 -23.94 -28.28 9.28
CA VAL A 411 -23.63 -26.95 9.83
C VAL A 411 -24.18 -25.88 8.89
N LYS A 412 -25.07 -25.03 9.38
CA LYS A 412 -25.62 -23.91 8.63
C LYS A 412 -24.68 -22.71 8.73
N VAL A 413 -24.20 -22.21 7.59
CA VAL A 413 -23.41 -20.97 7.55
C VAL A 413 -24.27 -19.84 7.02
N VAL A 414 -24.31 -18.73 7.73
CA VAL A 414 -24.91 -17.45 7.30
C VAL A 414 -23.78 -16.52 6.90
N ILE A 415 -23.73 -16.16 5.62
CA ILE A 415 -22.73 -15.23 5.09
C ILE A 415 -23.13 -13.80 5.49
N VAL A 416 -22.20 -13.09 6.12
CA VAL A 416 -22.34 -11.69 6.54
C VAL A 416 -21.29 -10.87 5.79
N PRO A 417 -21.66 -10.24 4.66
CA PRO A 417 -20.76 -9.35 3.95
C PRO A 417 -20.41 -8.14 4.83
N VAL A 418 -19.12 -7.81 4.90
CA VAL A 418 -18.62 -6.68 5.69
C VAL A 418 -17.71 -5.81 4.83
N GLU A 419 -17.89 -4.49 4.92
CA GLU A 419 -16.95 -3.54 4.33
C GLU A 419 -15.71 -3.41 5.23
N GLY A 420 -14.52 -3.31 4.62
CA GLY A 420 -13.23 -3.48 5.32
C GLY A 420 -13.07 -2.60 6.57
N ARG A 421 -13.40 -1.30 6.50
CA ARG A 421 -13.29 -0.40 7.65
C ARG A 421 -14.25 -0.75 8.79
N PHE A 422 -15.44 -1.26 8.48
CA PHE A 422 -16.40 -1.69 9.48
C PHE A 422 -15.97 -2.99 10.16
N GLN A 423 -15.39 -3.92 9.40
CA GLN A 423 -14.83 -5.15 9.93
C GLN A 423 -13.67 -4.88 10.90
N GLU A 424 -12.72 -4.04 10.51
CA GLU A 424 -11.57 -3.65 11.34
C GLU A 424 -12.01 -2.95 12.62
N ALA A 425 -12.86 -1.93 12.52
CA ALA A 425 -13.37 -1.20 13.69
C ALA A 425 -14.09 -2.13 14.68
N ARG A 426 -14.92 -3.05 14.17
CA ARG A 426 -15.68 -3.97 15.03
C ARG A 426 -14.82 -5.07 15.66
N LEU A 427 -13.77 -5.52 14.97
CA LEU A 427 -12.77 -6.43 15.55
C LEU A 427 -11.90 -5.70 16.60
N MET A 428 -11.56 -4.44 16.38
CA MET A 428 -10.85 -3.60 17.36
C MET A 428 -11.72 -3.34 18.60
N ASP A 429 -13.01 -3.04 18.45
CA ASP A 429 -13.95 -2.85 19.57
C ASP A 429 -14.08 -4.12 20.43
N LEU A 430 -14.08 -5.30 19.81
CA LEU A 430 -14.08 -6.59 20.51
C LEU A 430 -12.77 -6.83 21.29
N ASN A 431 -11.65 -6.26 20.84
CA ASN A 431 -10.39 -6.31 21.57
C ASN A 431 -10.30 -5.25 22.67
N LEU A 432 -10.81 -4.03 22.47
CA LEU A 432 -10.82 -2.96 23.47
C LEU A 432 -11.71 -3.29 24.66
N SER A 433 -12.84 -3.96 24.43
CA SER A 433 -13.71 -4.47 25.49
C SER A 433 -13.04 -5.54 26.38
N ARG A 434 -11.94 -6.17 25.95
CA ARG A 434 -11.12 -7.04 26.80
C ARG A 434 -10.25 -6.26 27.79
N ILE A 435 -9.70 -5.10 27.38
CA ILE A 435 -8.83 -4.29 28.24
C ILE A 435 -9.60 -3.79 29.48
N HIS A 436 -10.86 -3.39 29.29
CA HIS A 436 -11.73 -2.95 30.39
C HIS A 436 -12.22 -4.08 31.33
N LEU A 437 -12.15 -5.35 30.89
CA LEU A 437 -12.54 -6.50 31.72
C LEU A 437 -11.35 -7.14 32.45
N SER A 438 -10.12 -6.73 32.16
CA SER A 438 -8.89 -7.22 32.80
C SER A 438 -8.35 -6.35 33.93
N GLU A 439 -8.95 -5.19 34.22
CA GLU A 439 -8.61 -4.42 35.43
C GLU A 439 -9.30 -5.03 36.66
N PRO A 440 -8.55 -5.50 37.68
CA PRO A 440 -9.18 -5.92 38.92
C PRO A 440 -9.81 -4.69 39.61
N PRO A 441 -10.96 -4.84 40.29
CA PRO A 441 -11.58 -3.72 40.99
C PRO A 441 -10.60 -3.17 42.03
N SER A 442 -10.33 -1.87 41.94
CA SER A 442 -9.50 -1.15 42.90
C SER A 442 -10.04 -1.44 44.30
N ARG A 443 -9.25 -2.12 45.14
CA ARG A 443 -9.57 -2.27 46.56
C ARG A 443 -9.52 -0.87 47.18
N ARG A 444 -10.68 -0.39 47.64
CA ARG A 444 -10.76 0.65 48.68
C ARG A 444 -10.60 0.02 50.04
#